data_AF-A0A7S4VED0-F1
#
_entry.id   AF-A0A7S4VED0-F1
#
_cell.length_a   1.000
_cell.length_b   1.000
_cell.length_c   1.000
_cell.angle_alpha   90.00
_cell.angle_beta   90.00
_cell.angle_gamma   90.00
#
_symmetry.space_group_name_H-M   'P 1'
#
loop_
_entity.id
_entity.type
_entity.pdbx_description
1 polymer ?
#
loop_
_entity_poly.entity_id
_entity_poly.type
_entity_poly.pdbx_seq_one_letter_code
_entity_poly.pdbx_strand_id
1 'polypeptide(L)'
;ETNEIVRGGQEKHVRLYHSSLLVLPDGNLASAGGGAPGPVKNLNGQLYSPDYLSADTTRPIIRDCPRNIDSGDSFTIKVDDASKIVKVTTTKSGSSSHTRNCDTRWLDLDFEMINDTTLRVQAESNTIMIGGLWMVNLIDKNGVPSEAWLMGVDMAALP
;
A
#
# COMPACT_ATOMS: atom_id res chain seq x y z
N GLU A 1 16.81 1.84 2.21
CA GLU A 1 17.64 2.95 2.73
C GLU A 1 18.92 2.44 3.43
N THR A 2 18.84 1.57 4.45
CA THR A 2 20.02 1.11 5.22
C THR A 2 20.75 -0.12 4.67
N ASN A 3 20.13 -0.86 3.75
CA ASN A 3 20.63 -2.14 3.23
C ASN A 3 20.80 -3.24 4.31
N GLU A 4 19.99 -3.19 5.37
CA GLU A 4 19.98 -4.17 6.46
C GLU A 4 18.76 -5.11 6.40
N ILE A 5 18.90 -6.31 6.95
CA ILE A 5 17.81 -7.27 7.11
C ILE A 5 17.51 -7.41 8.60
N VAL A 6 16.28 -7.06 8.98
CA VAL A 6 15.75 -7.23 10.34
C VAL A 6 14.72 -8.35 10.33
N ARG A 7 14.69 -9.15 11.41
CA ARG A 7 13.69 -10.21 11.55
C ARG A 7 12.37 -9.63 12.03
N GLY A 8 11.30 -9.92 11.30
CA GLY A 8 9.93 -9.67 11.75
C GLY A 8 9.38 -10.80 12.62
N GLY A 9 8.10 -10.69 12.96
CA GLY A 9 7.33 -11.71 13.67
C GLY A 9 7.28 -13.05 12.93
N GLN A 10 7.22 -14.15 13.69
CA GLN A 10 7.16 -15.50 13.14
C GLN A 10 5.74 -15.94 12.82
N GLU A 11 5.56 -16.61 11.67
CA GLU A 11 4.31 -17.28 11.35
C GLU A 11 4.08 -18.54 12.19
N LYS A 12 2.81 -18.91 12.38
CA LYS A 12 2.42 -20.10 13.15
C LYS A 12 2.34 -21.33 12.26
N HIS A 13 2.11 -21.14 10.97
CA HIS A 13 1.98 -22.19 9.97
C HIS A 13 3.05 -22.01 8.89
N VAL A 14 3.61 -23.12 8.42
CA VAL A 14 4.58 -23.10 7.32
C VAL A 14 3.92 -22.62 6.02
N ARG A 15 4.55 -21.69 5.30
CA ARG A 15 4.14 -21.21 3.98
C ARG A 15 5.17 -21.67 2.95
N LEU A 16 4.79 -22.63 2.11
CA LEU A 16 5.66 -23.26 1.11
C LEU A 16 4.99 -23.16 -0.27
N TYR A 17 5.21 -24.14 -1.15
CA TYR A 17 4.56 -24.20 -2.46
C TYR A 17 3.05 -23.96 -2.37
N HIS A 18 2.49 -23.20 -3.32
CA HIS A 18 1.09 -22.70 -3.32
C HIS A 18 0.69 -21.74 -2.18
N SER A 19 1.63 -21.11 -1.48
CA SER A 19 1.30 -19.95 -0.64
C SER A 19 1.26 -18.65 -1.45
N SER A 20 0.56 -17.66 -0.91
CA SER A 20 0.48 -16.30 -1.45
C SER A 20 0.71 -15.27 -0.35
N LEU A 21 1.29 -14.13 -0.71
CA LEU A 21 1.51 -12.97 0.15
C LEU A 21 1.02 -11.71 -0.57
N LEU A 22 0.24 -10.89 0.12
CA LEU A 22 -0.28 -9.61 -0.37
C LEU A 22 -0.20 -8.54 0.71
N VAL A 23 0.01 -7.29 0.30
CA VAL A 23 -0.17 -6.12 1.17
C VAL A 23 -1.64 -5.71 1.18
N LEU A 24 -2.15 -5.31 2.34
CA LEU A 24 -3.53 -4.89 2.56
C LEU A 24 -3.64 -3.36 2.69
N PRO A 25 -4.83 -2.77 2.45
CA PRO A 25 -5.04 -1.33 2.58
C PRO A 25 -4.77 -0.76 3.98
N ASP A 26 -4.91 -1.57 5.02
CA ASP A 26 -4.63 -1.15 6.40
C ASP A 26 -3.12 -1.16 6.73
N GLY A 27 -2.26 -1.59 5.80
CA GLY A 27 -0.81 -1.70 5.96
C GLY A 27 -0.34 -3.06 6.50
N ASN A 28 -1.25 -3.98 6.83
CA ASN A 28 -0.90 -5.34 7.19
C ASN A 28 -0.52 -6.17 5.95
N LEU A 29 0.17 -7.29 6.17
CA LEU A 29 0.43 -8.29 5.13
C LEU A 29 -0.44 -9.52 5.34
N ALA A 30 -1.14 -9.97 4.30
CA ALA A 30 -1.88 -11.23 4.30
C ALA A 30 -1.01 -12.35 3.72
N SER A 31 -0.72 -13.36 4.54
CA SER A 31 0.00 -14.58 4.16
C SER A 31 -0.93 -15.78 4.26
N ALA A 32 -1.18 -16.47 3.15
CA ALA A 32 -2.23 -17.47 3.08
C ALA A 32 -1.87 -18.70 2.24
N GLY A 33 -2.60 -19.79 2.49
CA GLY A 33 -2.54 -21.00 1.68
C GLY A 33 -1.25 -21.80 1.87
N GLY A 34 -0.97 -22.64 0.88
CA GLY A 34 0.20 -23.52 0.83
C GLY A 34 -0.11 -25.02 0.96
N GLY A 35 0.73 -25.80 0.30
CA GLY A 35 0.90 -27.22 0.53
C GLY A 35 0.22 -28.15 -0.45
N ALA A 36 -0.70 -27.69 -1.32
CA ALA A 36 -1.29 -28.57 -2.34
C ALA A 36 -0.22 -29.08 -3.33
N PRO A 37 -0.27 -30.35 -3.78
CA PRO A 37 -1.26 -31.38 -3.42
C PRO A 37 -0.98 -32.12 -2.09
N GLY A 38 0.15 -31.86 -1.42
CA GLY A 38 0.47 -32.38 -0.09
C GLY A 38 1.96 -32.26 0.22
N PRO A 39 2.42 -32.68 1.42
CA PRO A 39 1.62 -33.26 2.52
C PRO A 39 0.96 -32.21 3.43
N VAL A 40 1.34 -30.94 3.31
CA VAL A 40 0.73 -29.83 4.07
C VAL A 40 -0.57 -29.41 3.41
N LYS A 41 -1.60 -29.08 4.19
CA LYS A 41 -2.87 -28.56 3.67
C LYS A 41 -3.28 -27.32 4.45
N ASN A 42 -2.77 -26.16 4.05
CA ASN A 42 -3.15 -24.90 4.66
C ASN A 42 -4.39 -24.34 3.96
N LEU A 43 -5.53 -24.38 4.64
CA LEU A 43 -6.76 -23.67 4.26
C LEU A 43 -6.95 -22.38 5.07
N ASN A 44 -5.87 -21.88 5.67
CA ASN A 44 -5.86 -20.74 6.58
C ASN A 44 -5.00 -19.59 6.03
N GLY A 45 -5.12 -18.43 6.67
CA GLY A 45 -4.25 -17.28 6.47
C GLY A 45 -3.85 -16.65 7.80
N GLN A 46 -2.80 -15.84 7.76
CA GLN A 46 -2.31 -15.03 8.87
C GLN A 46 -2.09 -13.60 8.40
N LEU A 47 -2.39 -12.64 9.28
CA LEU A 47 -2.02 -11.26 9.09
C LEU A 47 -0.74 -10.97 9.86
N TYR A 48 0.22 -10.35 9.19
CA TYR A 48 1.42 -9.80 9.81
C TYR A 48 1.25 -8.29 9.94
N SER A 49 1.37 -7.78 11.16
CA SER A 49 1.35 -6.35 11.45
C SER A 49 2.77 -5.85 11.67
N PRO A 50 3.32 -5.05 10.75
CA PRO A 50 4.68 -4.52 10.89
C PRO A 50 4.79 -3.53 12.05
N ASP A 51 6.01 -3.37 12.59
CA ASP A 51 6.27 -2.57 13.79
C ASP A 51 5.79 -1.10 13.69
N TYR A 52 5.72 -0.55 12.46
CA TYR A 52 5.20 0.80 12.21
C TYR A 52 3.68 0.94 12.49
N LEU A 53 2.94 -0.16 12.69
CA LEU A 53 1.51 -0.19 13.05
C LEU A 53 1.28 -0.54 14.54
N SER A 54 2.25 -0.33 15.43
CA SER A 54 2.06 -0.60 16.86
C SER A 54 0.82 0.09 17.43
N ALA A 55 0.14 -0.53 18.40
CA ALA A 55 -1.17 -0.07 18.90
C ALA A 55 -1.19 1.39 19.43
N ASP A 56 -0.04 1.92 19.82
CA ASP A 56 0.09 3.28 20.37
C ASP A 56 0.43 4.34 19.29
N THR A 57 0.51 3.98 18.00
CA THR A 57 0.79 4.96 16.94
C THR A 57 -0.49 5.62 16.42
N THR A 58 -0.49 6.96 16.42
CA THR A 58 -1.53 7.73 15.72
C THR A 58 -1.17 7.80 14.24
N ARG A 59 -2.06 7.30 13.38
CA ARG A 59 -1.87 7.30 11.93
C ARG A 59 -2.39 8.60 11.31
N PRO A 60 -1.74 9.13 10.26
CA PRO A 60 -2.35 10.18 9.44
C PRO A 60 -3.68 9.74 8.85
N ILE A 61 -4.60 10.69 8.63
CA ILE A 61 -5.94 10.40 8.12
C ILE A 61 -6.14 11.09 6.78
N ILE A 62 -6.33 10.31 5.72
CA ILE A 62 -6.85 10.80 4.45
C ILE A 62 -8.34 11.07 4.62
N ARG A 63 -8.73 12.35 4.57
CA ARG A 63 -10.12 12.79 4.68
C ARG A 63 -10.84 12.71 3.34
N ASP A 64 -10.13 13.00 2.27
CA ASP A 64 -10.67 13.04 0.91
C ASP A 64 -9.53 12.88 -0.10
N CYS A 65 -9.76 12.11 -1.16
CA CYS A 65 -8.84 11.90 -2.27
C CYS A 65 -9.67 11.46 -3.48
N PRO A 66 -9.29 11.81 -4.72
CA PRO A 66 -9.99 11.32 -5.90
C PRO A 66 -10.13 9.79 -5.91
N ARG A 67 -11.25 9.32 -6.46
CA ARG A 67 -11.48 7.89 -6.68
C ARG A 67 -10.85 7.41 -7.99
N ASN A 68 -10.59 8.32 -8.92
CA ASN A 68 -9.92 8.06 -10.17
C ASN A 68 -9.15 9.31 -10.60
N ILE A 69 -7.97 9.13 -11.18
CA ILE A 69 -7.16 10.19 -11.79
C ILE A 69 -6.65 9.73 -13.14
N ASP A 70 -6.25 10.67 -13.98
CA ASP A 70 -5.46 10.38 -15.16
C ASP A 70 -3.96 10.41 -14.78
N SER A 71 -3.17 9.49 -15.34
CA SER A 71 -1.73 9.46 -15.09
C SER A 71 -1.04 10.71 -15.65
N GLY A 72 -0.03 11.20 -14.94
CA GLY A 72 0.65 12.47 -15.27
C GLY A 72 -0.09 13.74 -14.81
N ASP A 73 -1.34 13.65 -14.34
CA ASP A 73 -2.06 14.80 -13.81
C ASP A 73 -1.73 15.08 -12.34
N SER A 74 -1.93 16.33 -11.93
CA SER A 74 -1.88 16.72 -10.51
C SER A 74 -3.25 16.52 -9.85
N PHE A 75 -3.26 16.08 -8.60
CA PHE A 75 -4.48 15.94 -7.81
C PHE A 75 -4.27 16.42 -6.37
N THR A 76 -5.36 16.56 -5.61
CA THR A 76 -5.27 17.00 -4.20
C THR A 76 -5.75 15.94 -3.24
N ILE A 77 -5.07 15.82 -2.10
CA ILE A 77 -5.46 14.98 -0.98
C ILE A 77 -5.78 15.89 0.20
N LYS A 78 -6.95 15.71 0.82
CA LYS A 78 -7.28 16.35 2.10
C LYS A 78 -6.88 15.44 3.24
N VAL A 79 -6.24 16.03 4.24
CA VAL A 79 -5.65 15.31 5.37
C VAL A 79 -6.03 15.97 6.69
N ASP A 80 -5.79 15.29 7.79
CA ASP A 80 -5.97 15.84 9.12
C ASP A 80 -4.90 16.89 9.49
N ASP A 81 -3.64 16.66 9.14
CA ASP A 81 -2.53 17.59 9.38
C ASP A 81 -1.43 17.41 8.31
N ALA A 82 -1.40 18.31 7.33
CA ALA A 82 -0.46 18.26 6.22
C ALA A 82 0.99 18.49 6.66
N SER A 83 1.20 19.20 7.77
CA SER A 83 2.55 19.53 8.27
C SER A 83 3.32 18.33 8.80
N LYS A 84 2.63 17.22 9.08
CA LYS A 84 3.24 15.97 9.55
C LYS A 84 3.67 15.05 8.43
N ILE A 85 3.18 15.25 7.21
CA ILE A 85 3.38 14.31 6.10
C ILE A 85 4.74 14.55 5.46
N VAL A 86 5.52 13.48 5.32
CA VAL A 86 6.86 13.52 4.72
C VAL A 86 6.98 12.68 3.46
N LYS A 87 6.07 11.72 3.23
CA LYS A 87 5.98 10.99 1.95
C LYS A 87 4.51 10.77 1.58
N VAL A 88 4.22 10.88 0.29
CA VAL A 88 3.00 10.35 -0.34
C VAL A 88 3.44 9.17 -1.19
N THR A 89 2.89 7.99 -0.93
CA THR A 89 3.30 6.77 -1.64
C THR A 89 2.11 6.07 -2.23
N THR A 90 2.33 5.32 -3.30
CA THR A 90 1.31 4.52 -3.93
C THR A 90 1.79 3.10 -4.17
N THR A 91 0.92 2.14 -3.88
CA THR A 91 1.17 0.72 -4.16
C THR A 91 0.11 0.20 -5.11
N LYS A 92 0.52 -0.28 -6.29
CA LYS A 92 -0.40 -0.91 -7.23
C LYS A 92 -0.97 -2.19 -6.62
N SER A 93 -2.30 -2.32 -6.63
CA SER A 93 -2.94 -3.56 -6.20
C SER A 93 -2.49 -4.70 -7.12
N GLY A 94 -2.19 -5.86 -6.55
CA GLY A 94 -1.69 -6.99 -7.31
C GLY A 94 -2.27 -8.33 -6.87
N SER A 95 -1.82 -9.37 -7.56
CA SER A 95 -2.16 -10.76 -7.26
C SER A 95 -0.88 -11.58 -7.11
N SER A 96 -0.92 -12.64 -6.31
CA SER A 96 0.23 -13.49 -6.05
C SER A 96 -0.13 -14.97 -6.14
N SER A 97 0.59 -15.71 -6.97
CA SER A 97 0.48 -17.17 -7.07
C SER A 97 1.82 -17.74 -7.50
N HIS A 98 2.23 -18.89 -6.97
CA HIS A 98 3.49 -19.55 -7.33
C HIS A 98 4.69 -18.61 -7.28
N THR A 99 4.80 -17.83 -6.19
CA THR A 99 5.85 -16.81 -5.99
C THR A 99 5.88 -15.69 -7.05
N ARG A 100 4.86 -15.59 -7.89
CA ARG A 100 4.75 -14.61 -8.97
C ARG A 100 3.71 -13.56 -8.61
N ASN A 101 4.17 -12.31 -8.53
CA ASN A 101 3.37 -11.11 -8.51
C ASN A 101 3.98 -10.12 -9.51
N CYS A 102 3.29 -9.89 -10.61
CA CYS A 102 3.75 -9.01 -11.70
C CYS A 102 3.13 -7.61 -11.63
N ASP A 103 2.17 -7.40 -10.74
CA ASP A 103 1.34 -6.20 -10.68
C ASP A 103 1.83 -5.23 -9.61
N THR A 104 2.20 -5.73 -8.43
CA THR A 104 2.56 -4.86 -7.31
C THR A 104 3.80 -4.03 -7.64
N ARG A 105 3.64 -2.71 -7.56
CA ARG A 105 4.67 -1.70 -7.74
C ARG A 105 4.52 -0.69 -6.62
N TRP A 106 5.65 -0.19 -6.12
CA TRP A 106 5.69 0.90 -5.15
C TRP A 106 6.23 2.14 -5.83
N LEU A 107 5.57 3.28 -5.63
CA LEU A 107 6.02 4.59 -6.10
C LEU A 107 5.97 5.59 -4.95
N ASP A 108 7.02 6.40 -4.83
CA ASP A 108 6.99 7.64 -4.05
C ASP A 108 6.57 8.76 -5.00
N LEU A 109 5.57 9.55 -4.63
CA LEU A 109 5.05 10.65 -5.45
C LEU A 109 5.51 12.00 -4.91
N ASP A 110 5.86 12.90 -5.82
CA ASP A 110 6.13 14.29 -5.47
C ASP A 110 4.85 14.98 -5.01
N PHE A 111 4.98 15.81 -3.97
CA PHE A 111 3.86 16.56 -3.43
C PHE A 111 4.32 17.89 -2.82
N GLU A 112 3.37 18.83 -2.73
CA GLU A 112 3.53 20.10 -2.05
C GLU A 112 2.37 20.34 -1.08
N MET A 113 2.66 21.01 0.03
CA MET A 113 1.62 21.48 0.94
C MET A 113 1.00 22.76 0.41
N ILE A 114 -0.32 22.78 0.23
CA ILE A 114 -1.07 23.98 -0.16
C ILE A 114 -1.50 24.77 1.06
N ASN A 115 -1.94 24.06 2.10
CA ASN A 115 -2.30 24.59 3.41
C ASN A 115 -2.27 23.44 4.43
N ASP A 116 -2.58 23.74 5.69
CA ASP A 116 -2.52 22.81 6.83
C ASP A 116 -3.33 21.51 6.67
N THR A 117 -4.26 21.43 5.71
CA THR A 117 -5.13 20.27 5.50
C THR A 117 -5.13 19.74 4.07
N THR A 118 -4.31 20.30 3.17
CA THR A 118 -4.35 19.95 1.74
C THR A 118 -2.96 19.78 1.16
N LEU A 119 -2.74 18.63 0.53
CA LEU A 119 -1.56 18.35 -0.29
C LEU A 119 -1.96 18.39 -1.77
N ARG A 120 -1.11 18.97 -2.63
CA ARG A 120 -1.14 18.72 -4.07
C ARG A 120 -0.09 17.66 -4.38
N VAL A 121 -0.48 16.63 -5.10
CA VAL A 121 0.36 15.49 -5.47
C VAL A 121 0.46 15.44 -6.99
N GLN A 122 1.66 15.17 -7.50
CA GLN A 122 1.90 14.97 -8.92
C GLN A 122 1.89 13.46 -9.22
N ALA A 123 0.95 13.01 -10.05
CA ALA A 123 0.97 11.64 -10.52
C ALA A 123 2.12 11.42 -11.51
N GLU A 124 2.68 10.22 -11.47
CA GLU A 124 3.69 9.78 -12.42
C GLU A 124 3.09 9.52 -13.81
N SER A 125 3.93 9.52 -14.84
CA SER A 125 3.49 9.23 -16.21
C SER A 125 2.91 7.83 -16.36
N ASN A 126 2.12 7.60 -17.41
CA ASN A 126 1.50 6.30 -17.73
C ASN A 126 2.50 5.13 -17.92
N THR A 127 3.78 5.42 -18.18
CA THR A 127 4.83 4.39 -18.30
C THR A 127 5.26 3.83 -16.95
N ILE A 128 5.12 4.63 -15.89
CA ILE A 128 5.51 4.30 -14.52
C ILE A 128 4.25 3.92 -13.71
N MET A 129 3.28 4.82 -13.65
CA MET A 129 2.00 4.64 -12.97
C MET A 129 0.94 4.13 -13.94
N ILE A 130 1.07 2.86 -14.30
CA ILE A 130 0.15 2.18 -15.23
C ILE A 130 -1.29 2.15 -14.69
N GLY A 131 -2.24 2.15 -15.62
CA GLY A 131 -3.66 2.10 -15.30
C GLY A 131 -4.07 0.92 -14.41
N GLY A 132 -5.08 1.13 -13.58
CA GLY A 132 -5.61 0.15 -12.62
C GLY A 132 -5.81 0.72 -11.22
N LEU A 133 -6.00 -0.16 -10.24
CA LEU A 133 -6.22 0.24 -8.86
C LEU A 133 -4.89 0.39 -8.09
N TRP A 134 -4.77 1.48 -7.35
CA TRP A 134 -3.63 1.84 -6.52
C TRP A 134 -4.09 2.16 -5.10
N MET A 135 -3.26 1.82 -4.13
CA MET A 135 -3.40 2.16 -2.73
C MET A 135 -2.54 3.38 -2.44
N VAL A 136 -3.16 4.51 -2.09
CA VAL A 136 -2.45 5.75 -1.73
C VAL A 136 -2.27 5.79 -0.21
N ASN A 137 -1.04 5.96 0.25
CA ASN A 137 -0.71 6.09 1.67
C ASN A 137 0.03 7.41 1.91
N LEU A 138 -0.19 7.98 3.09
CA LEU A 138 0.61 9.09 3.62
C LEU A 138 1.51 8.57 4.71
N ILE A 139 2.78 8.97 4.73
CA ILE A 139 3.72 8.60 5.78
C ILE A 139 4.09 9.86 6.55
N ASP A 140 3.94 9.80 7.87
CA ASP A 140 4.32 10.90 8.75
C ASP A 140 5.83 10.91 9.07
N LYS A 141 6.28 11.97 9.75
CA LYS A 141 7.67 12.11 10.20
C LYS A 141 8.20 10.99 11.10
N ASN A 142 7.31 10.19 11.70
CA ASN A 142 7.67 9.05 12.55
C ASN A 142 7.71 7.73 11.75
N GLY A 143 7.42 7.77 10.44
CA GLY A 143 7.35 6.58 9.58
C GLY A 143 6.04 5.82 9.68
N VAL A 144 4.99 6.38 10.29
CA VAL A 144 3.69 5.73 10.45
C VAL A 144 2.82 6.00 9.21
N PRO A 145 2.36 4.96 8.50
CA PRO A 145 1.51 5.13 7.33
C PRO A 145 0.03 5.33 7.72
N SER A 146 -0.71 6.12 6.94
CA SER A 146 -2.17 6.14 6.96
C SER A 146 -2.75 4.79 6.54
N GLU A 147 -4.03 4.55 6.82
CA GLU A 147 -4.79 3.59 6.01
C GLU A 147 -4.80 4.07 4.56
N ALA A 148 -4.78 3.12 3.62
CA ALA A 148 -4.71 3.44 2.21
C ALA A 148 -6.05 3.94 1.67
N TRP A 149 -6.00 4.95 0.81
CA TRP A 149 -7.12 5.30 -0.05
C TRP A 149 -7.04 4.50 -1.35
N LEU A 150 -8.11 3.81 -1.71
CA LEU A 150 -8.20 3.10 -2.99
C LEU A 150 -8.54 4.09 -4.11
N MET A 151 -7.60 4.26 -5.04
CA MET A 151 -7.65 5.20 -6.15
C MET A 151 -7.41 4.47 -7.47
N GLY A 152 -8.31 4.66 -8.44
CA GLY A 152 -8.08 4.27 -9.83
C GLY A 152 -7.11 5.23 -10.52
N VAL A 153 -6.33 4.70 -11.46
CA VAL A 153 -5.52 5.48 -12.41
C VAL A 153 -5.93 5.03 -13.80
N ASP A 154 -6.24 5.97 -14.69
CA ASP A 154 -6.69 5.74 -16.06
C ASP A 154 -7.85 4.73 -16.15
N MET A 155 -8.66 4.62 -15.09
CA MET A 155 -9.81 3.71 -15.11
C MET A 155 -10.94 4.37 -15.87
N ALA A 156 -11.65 3.57 -16.69
CA ALA A 156 -12.90 4.02 -17.24
C ALA A 156 -13.86 4.41 -16.12
N ALA A 157 -14.63 5.49 -16.32
CA ALA A 157 -15.73 5.82 -15.43
C ALA A 157 -16.64 4.58 -15.32
N LEU A 158 -16.85 4.09 -14.09
CA LEU A 158 -17.87 3.10 -13.85
C LEU A 158 -19.23 3.75 -14.17
N PRO A 159 -20.11 3.10 -14.96
CA PRO A 159 -21.42 3.64 -15.29
C PRO A 159 -22.29 3.90 -14.07
#